data_AF-A0A9D6Y849-F1
#
_entry.id   AF-A0A9D6Y849-F1
#
_cell.length_a   1.000
_cell.length_b   1.000
_cell.length_c   1.000
_cell.angle_alpha   90.00
_cell.angle_beta   90.00
_cell.angle_gamma   90.00
#
_symmetry.space_group_name_H-M   'P 1'
#
loop_
_entity.id
_entity.type
_entity.pdbx_description
1 polymer ?
#
loop_
_entity_poly.entity_id
_entity_poly.type
_entity_poly.pdbx_seq_one_letter_code
_entity_poly.pdbx_strand_id
1 'polypeptide(L)'
;MATVITSECINCGACEPECPNTAIYQGGANWEFNGVKHDAIATDTFYIVPDKCTECVGFFDHEACAAVCPVDCCIPDPDRPESEAVLVERARQLHPDKTFGADVPSRFRKEGAAAPAPAAAAKPAEPAAAKAAPAAPAPAAAPAAKPAPAAAPQSAAAETGPAIPEIAEWEVPIECFHCHGTYAVAFKHFRNGVVFRCPFCNGSCVVSSSMHNRLHHLLSDFHTDWRRDFEAFQSKRRQELLAFEERQRRALEQFNEQLKAASLELKPPGAPRKRAWIFG
;
A
#
# COMPACT_ATOMS: atom_id res chain seq x y z
N MET A 1 0.38 -6.25 -22.17
CA MET A 1 -0.21 -4.93 -21.86
C MET A 1 0.49 -4.45 -20.59
N ALA A 2 0.14 -3.32 -19.96
CA ALA A 2 0.50 -3.11 -18.55
C ALA A 2 -0.77 -3.23 -17.73
N THR A 3 -0.79 -3.99 -16.63
CA THR A 3 -1.97 -4.04 -15.76
C THR A 3 -2.22 -2.67 -15.13
N VAL A 4 -3.48 -2.22 -15.10
CA VAL A 4 -3.94 -0.99 -14.45
C VAL A 4 -4.95 -1.32 -13.36
N ILE A 5 -4.96 -0.50 -12.31
CA ILE A 5 -5.98 -0.57 -11.24
C ILE A 5 -7.08 0.44 -11.58
N THR A 6 -8.32 -0.02 -11.67
CA THR A 6 -9.47 0.85 -11.94
C THR A 6 -9.90 1.62 -10.68
N SER A 7 -10.80 2.59 -10.86
CA SER A 7 -11.40 3.37 -9.76
C SER A 7 -12.25 2.54 -8.80
N GLU A 8 -12.48 1.25 -9.08
CA GLU A 8 -13.21 0.33 -8.21
C GLU A 8 -12.36 -0.21 -7.05
N CYS A 9 -11.08 0.19 -6.99
CA CYS A 9 -10.18 -0.20 -5.92
C CYS A 9 -10.69 0.25 -4.54
N ILE A 10 -10.79 -0.69 -3.60
CA ILE A 10 -11.20 -0.45 -2.22
C ILE A 10 -10.02 -0.17 -1.26
N ASN A 11 -8.82 0.07 -1.78
CA ASN A 11 -7.62 0.37 -1.00
C ASN A 11 -7.26 -0.67 0.09
N CYS A 12 -7.50 -1.96 -0.17
CA CYS A 12 -7.21 -3.04 0.79
C CYS A 12 -5.71 -3.37 0.95
N GLY A 13 -4.84 -2.92 0.04
CA GLY A 13 -3.38 -3.12 0.12
C GLY A 13 -2.88 -4.54 -0.19
N ALA A 14 -3.76 -5.51 -0.48
CA ALA A 14 -3.37 -6.91 -0.68
C ALA A 14 -2.48 -7.15 -1.91
N CYS A 15 -2.55 -6.28 -2.93
CA CYS A 15 -1.79 -6.45 -4.17
C CYS A 15 -0.34 -5.94 -4.11
N GLU A 16 -0.03 -4.99 -3.22
CA GLU A 16 1.30 -4.38 -3.10
C GLU A 16 2.43 -5.40 -2.81
N PRO A 17 2.31 -6.29 -1.81
CA PRO A 17 3.37 -7.25 -1.51
C PRO A 17 3.53 -8.35 -2.57
N GLU A 18 2.49 -8.61 -3.36
CA GLU A 18 2.49 -9.68 -4.37
C GLU A 18 3.23 -9.29 -5.66
N CYS A 19 3.52 -8.01 -5.86
CA CYS A 19 4.17 -7.55 -7.10
C CYS A 19 5.67 -7.86 -7.09
N PRO A 20 6.19 -8.72 -8.01
CA PRO A 20 7.61 -9.09 -8.03
C PRO A 20 8.54 -7.92 -8.39
N ASN A 21 8.01 -6.87 -9.02
CA ASN A 21 8.76 -5.69 -9.46
C ASN A 21 8.55 -4.46 -8.57
N THR A 22 7.73 -4.58 -7.52
CA THR A 22 7.31 -3.44 -6.69
C THR A 22 6.78 -2.28 -7.54
N ALA A 23 5.88 -2.62 -8.48
CA ALA A 23 5.29 -1.67 -9.43
C ALA A 23 4.02 -0.99 -8.91
N ILE A 24 3.48 -1.45 -7.78
CA ILE A 24 2.20 -1.01 -7.22
C ILE A 24 2.48 -0.05 -6.06
N TYR A 25 1.78 1.08 -6.05
CA TYR A 25 1.93 2.12 -5.05
C TYR A 25 0.57 2.59 -4.56
N GLN A 26 0.51 3.02 -3.30
CA GLN A 26 -0.68 3.64 -2.73
C GLN A 26 -0.98 4.97 -3.41
N GLY A 27 -2.27 5.34 -3.48
CA GLY A 27 -2.71 6.63 -3.97
C GLY A 27 -1.98 7.79 -3.27
N GLY A 28 -1.46 8.72 -4.07
CA GLY A 28 -0.73 9.90 -3.59
C GLY A 28 0.72 9.63 -3.17
N ALA A 29 1.18 8.38 -3.16
CA ALA A 29 2.59 8.06 -2.94
C ALA A 29 3.40 8.36 -4.19
N ASN A 30 4.57 8.97 -4.03
CA ASN A 30 5.53 9.14 -5.13
C ASN A 30 6.28 7.84 -5.37
N TRP A 31 6.65 7.58 -6.63
CA TRP A 31 7.40 6.40 -7.01
C TRP A 31 8.79 6.76 -7.54
N GLU A 32 9.71 5.81 -7.48
CA GLU A 32 11.08 6.00 -7.94
C GLU A 32 11.45 4.94 -8.98
N PHE A 33 12.07 5.36 -10.08
CA PHE A 33 12.60 4.45 -11.08
C PHE A 33 13.94 4.97 -11.59
N ASN A 34 14.95 4.10 -11.59
CA ASN A 34 16.32 4.44 -11.99
C ASN A 34 16.88 5.70 -11.28
N GLY A 35 16.54 5.89 -10.00
CA GLY A 35 16.99 7.05 -9.20
C GLY A 35 16.22 8.34 -9.44
N VAL A 36 15.21 8.34 -10.30
CA VAL A 36 14.35 9.50 -10.57
C VAL A 36 13.03 9.33 -9.81
N LYS A 37 12.66 10.36 -9.04
CA LYS A 37 11.38 10.42 -8.35
C LYS A 37 10.31 11.02 -9.26
N HIS A 38 9.15 10.37 -9.30
CA HIS A 38 8.00 10.76 -10.08
C HIS A 38 6.81 11.00 -9.16
N ASP A 39 5.94 11.92 -9.57
CA ASP A 39 4.69 12.20 -8.86
C ASP A 39 3.72 11.02 -9.00
N ALA A 40 2.80 10.91 -8.04
CA ALA A 40 1.77 9.88 -8.02
C ALA A 40 0.89 9.93 -9.29
N ILE A 41 0.63 8.76 -9.89
CA ILE A 41 -0.25 8.65 -11.07
C ILE A 41 -1.72 8.81 -10.66
N ALA A 42 -2.09 8.25 -9.51
CA ALA A 42 -3.42 8.40 -8.91
C ALA A 42 -3.29 8.81 -7.45
N THR A 43 -4.26 9.60 -6.97
CA THR A 43 -4.29 10.09 -5.58
C THR A 43 -5.24 9.29 -4.70
N ASP A 44 -6.33 8.80 -5.27
CA ASP A 44 -7.46 8.26 -4.50
C ASP A 44 -7.42 6.72 -4.36
N THR A 45 -6.76 6.04 -5.30
CA THR A 45 -6.66 4.58 -5.35
C THR A 45 -5.21 4.12 -5.49
N PHE A 46 -4.93 2.86 -5.17
CA PHE A 46 -3.68 2.23 -5.60
C PHE A 46 -3.52 2.36 -7.12
N TYR A 47 -2.28 2.49 -7.56
CA TYR A 47 -1.94 2.57 -8.98
C TYR A 47 -0.73 1.70 -9.30
N ILE A 48 -0.65 1.29 -10.55
CA ILE A 48 0.47 0.49 -11.07
C ILE A 48 1.28 1.37 -12.00
N VAL A 49 2.60 1.40 -11.81
CA VAL A 49 3.54 2.09 -12.70
C VAL A 49 3.73 1.22 -13.95
N PRO A 50 3.30 1.67 -15.14
CA PRO A 50 3.36 0.85 -16.35
C PRO A 50 4.79 0.43 -16.73
N ASP A 51 5.76 1.32 -16.50
CA ASP A 51 7.16 1.09 -16.86
C ASP A 51 7.83 -0.01 -16.00
N LYS A 52 7.23 -0.35 -14.86
CA LYS A 52 7.67 -1.44 -13.97
C LYS A 52 6.81 -2.69 -14.09
N CYS A 53 5.62 -2.58 -14.65
CA CYS A 53 4.70 -3.71 -14.77
C CYS A 53 5.17 -4.64 -15.90
N THR A 54 5.37 -5.92 -15.59
CA THR A 54 5.70 -6.96 -16.59
C THR A 54 4.57 -7.97 -16.76
N GLU A 55 3.37 -7.67 -16.25
CA GLU A 55 2.24 -8.62 -16.17
C GLU A 55 2.62 -9.96 -15.53
N CYS A 56 3.57 -9.93 -14.59
CA CYS A 56 4.18 -11.10 -13.96
C CYS A 56 4.88 -12.09 -14.91
N VAL A 57 5.04 -11.77 -16.19
CA VAL A 57 5.78 -12.60 -17.15
C VAL A 57 7.21 -12.80 -16.67
N GLY A 58 7.67 -14.05 -16.66
CA GLY A 58 8.96 -14.46 -16.10
C GLY A 58 8.92 -14.86 -14.62
N PHE A 59 7.80 -14.62 -13.92
CA PHE A 59 7.62 -14.97 -12.51
C PHE A 59 6.44 -15.91 -12.29
N PHE A 60 5.28 -15.57 -12.86
CA PHE A 60 4.03 -16.30 -12.70
C PHE A 60 3.30 -16.44 -14.04
N ASP A 61 2.42 -17.44 -14.14
CA ASP A 61 1.59 -17.67 -15.34
C ASP A 61 0.38 -16.74 -15.43
N HIS A 62 0.10 -15.97 -14.38
CA HIS A 62 -0.98 -15.00 -14.30
C HIS A 62 -0.58 -13.84 -13.40
N GLU A 63 -1.29 -12.72 -13.50
CA GLU A 63 -1.02 -11.55 -12.67
C GLU A 63 -1.37 -11.82 -11.20
N ALA A 64 -0.33 -11.87 -10.35
CA ALA A 64 -0.51 -12.10 -8.91
C ALA A 64 -1.41 -11.03 -8.25
N CYS A 65 -1.31 -9.77 -8.70
CA CYS A 65 -2.17 -8.69 -8.22
C CYS A 65 -3.66 -8.91 -8.56
N ALA A 66 -3.97 -9.52 -9.70
CA ALA A 66 -5.35 -9.84 -10.07
C ALA A 66 -5.86 -11.04 -9.27
N ALA A 67 -5.02 -12.05 -9.00
CA ALA A 67 -5.40 -13.23 -8.22
C ALA A 67 -5.77 -12.91 -6.75
N VAL A 68 -5.18 -11.87 -6.16
CA VAL A 68 -5.42 -11.47 -4.77
C VAL A 68 -6.46 -10.35 -4.63
N CYS A 69 -6.89 -9.73 -5.73
CA CYS A 69 -7.80 -8.59 -5.67
C CYS A 69 -9.23 -9.03 -5.28
N PRO A 70 -9.80 -8.56 -4.15
CA PRO A 70 -11.14 -9.00 -3.71
C PRO A 70 -12.29 -8.42 -4.56
N VAL A 71 -12.00 -7.42 -5.39
CA VAL A 71 -12.97 -6.71 -6.24
C VAL A 71 -12.60 -6.75 -7.72
N ASP A 72 -11.63 -7.59 -8.10
CA ASP A 72 -11.20 -7.81 -9.49
C ASP A 72 -10.88 -6.53 -10.29
N CYS A 73 -10.39 -5.48 -9.63
CA CYS A 73 -10.12 -4.17 -10.25
C CYS A 73 -8.74 -4.05 -10.91
N CYS A 74 -7.91 -5.11 -10.87
CA CYS A 74 -6.59 -5.16 -11.53
C CYS A 74 -6.73 -5.78 -12.92
N ILE A 75 -6.89 -4.96 -13.94
CA ILE A 75 -7.18 -5.42 -15.31
C ILE A 75 -6.04 -5.05 -16.28
N PRO A 76 -5.79 -5.83 -17.34
CA PRO A 76 -4.87 -5.45 -18.40
C PRO A 76 -5.30 -4.12 -19.05
N ASP A 77 -4.40 -3.14 -19.15
CA ASP A 77 -4.69 -1.85 -19.76
C ASP A 77 -4.94 -2.00 -21.28
N PRO A 78 -6.15 -1.70 -21.78
CA PRO A 78 -6.45 -1.78 -23.20
C PRO A 78 -5.70 -0.73 -24.03
N ASP A 79 -5.29 0.39 -23.43
CA ASP A 79 -4.63 1.51 -24.12
C ASP A 79 -3.12 1.28 -24.27
N ARG A 80 -2.55 0.28 -23.58
CA ARG A 80 -1.13 -0.06 -23.61
C ARG A 80 -0.88 -1.54 -23.90
N PRO A 81 -1.18 -2.04 -25.12
CA PRO A 81 -0.88 -3.41 -25.48
C PRO A 81 0.61 -3.67 -25.67
N GLU A 82 1.12 -4.67 -24.96
CA GLU A 82 2.53 -5.08 -24.97
C GLU A 82 2.63 -6.58 -25.22
N SER A 83 3.59 -6.98 -26.06
CA SER A 83 3.86 -8.38 -26.37
C SER A 83 4.69 -9.06 -25.27
N GLU A 84 4.58 -10.39 -25.16
CA GLU A 84 5.38 -11.21 -24.25
C GLU A 84 6.89 -10.90 -24.34
N ALA A 85 7.43 -10.76 -25.55
CA ALA A 85 8.86 -10.49 -25.74
C ALA A 85 9.31 -9.17 -25.09
N VAL A 86 8.46 -8.13 -25.13
CA VAL A 86 8.72 -6.82 -24.50
C VAL A 86 8.69 -6.95 -22.98
N LEU A 87 7.72 -7.71 -22.45
CA LEU A 87 7.55 -7.90 -21.01
C LEU A 87 8.71 -8.70 -20.40
N VAL A 88 9.18 -9.74 -21.10
CA VAL A 88 10.36 -10.52 -20.68
C VAL A 88 11.62 -9.66 -20.69
N GLU A 89 11.78 -8.80 -21.70
CA GLU A 89 12.94 -7.92 -21.78
C GLU A 89 12.94 -6.87 -20.65
N ARG A 90 11.79 -6.29 -20.35
CA ARG A 90 11.63 -5.43 -19.18
C ARG A 90 11.95 -6.18 -17.88
N ALA A 91 11.49 -7.42 -17.72
CA ALA A 91 11.79 -8.23 -16.54
C ALA A 91 13.30 -8.46 -16.36
N ARG A 92 14.03 -8.71 -17.45
CA ARG A 92 15.51 -8.81 -17.45
C ARG A 92 16.20 -7.51 -17.02
N GLN A 93 15.68 -6.37 -17.46
CA GLN A 93 16.23 -5.06 -17.08
C GLN A 93 15.99 -4.75 -15.60
N LEU A 94 14.82 -5.12 -15.08
CA LEU A 94 14.44 -4.89 -13.68
C LEU A 94 15.15 -5.82 -12.70
N HIS A 95 15.44 -7.05 -13.12
CA HIS A 95 16.07 -8.09 -12.28
C HIS A 95 17.30 -8.69 -12.99
N PRO A 96 18.42 -7.94 -13.07
CA PRO A 96 19.65 -8.40 -13.75
C PRO A 96 20.30 -9.62 -13.08
N ASP A 97 19.97 -9.86 -11.82
CA ASP A 97 20.39 -10.98 -10.98
C ASP A 97 19.59 -12.27 -11.25
N LYS A 98 18.46 -12.20 -11.97
CA LYS A 98 17.63 -13.37 -12.31
C LYS A 98 17.82 -13.80 -13.76
N THR A 99 17.95 -15.11 -13.96
CA THR A 99 18.07 -15.70 -15.30
C THR A 99 16.71 -16.13 -15.83
N PHE A 100 16.23 -15.46 -16.87
CA PHE A 100 14.98 -15.80 -17.57
C PHE A 100 15.30 -16.65 -18.82
N GLY A 101 14.97 -17.94 -18.76
CA GLY A 101 15.20 -18.91 -19.85
C GLY A 101 14.28 -18.72 -21.07
N ALA A 102 14.29 -19.70 -21.99
CA ALA A 102 13.39 -19.69 -23.15
C ALA A 102 11.92 -20.01 -22.77
N ASP A 103 11.74 -20.89 -21.78
CA ASP A 103 10.45 -21.32 -21.24
C ASP A 103 10.13 -20.55 -19.96
N VAL A 104 9.77 -19.27 -20.11
CA VAL A 104 9.34 -18.42 -19.00
C VAL A 104 7.85 -18.61 -18.70
N PRO A 105 7.45 -18.60 -17.41
CA PRO A 105 6.05 -18.48 -16.99
C PRO A 105 5.40 -17.24 -17.62
N SER A 106 4.21 -17.40 -18.18
CA SER A 106 3.58 -16.34 -18.96
C SER A 106 2.10 -16.58 -19.19
N ARG A 107 1.28 -15.56 -18.91
CA ARG A 107 -0.17 -15.54 -19.22
C ARG A 107 -0.51 -15.71 -20.69
N PHE A 108 0.46 -15.48 -21.58
CA PHE A 108 0.29 -15.67 -23.02
C PHE A 108 0.41 -17.14 -23.44
N ARG A 109 1.00 -17.99 -22.58
CA ARG A 109 1.28 -19.40 -22.85
C ARG A 109 0.36 -20.26 -21.99
N LYS A 110 -0.86 -20.49 -22.48
CA LYS A 110 -1.81 -21.40 -21.83
C LYS A 110 -1.30 -22.84 -21.96
N GLU A 111 -1.36 -23.64 -20.89
CA GLU A 111 -1.31 -25.10 -21.04
C GLU A 111 -2.36 -25.52 -22.09
N GLY A 112 -1.88 -25.95 -23.27
CA GLY A 112 -2.72 -26.52 -24.32
C GLY A 112 -3.25 -25.59 -25.44
N ALA A 113 -2.60 -24.47 -25.79
CA ALA A 113 -2.94 -23.73 -27.02
C ALA A 113 -1.72 -23.60 -27.96
N ALA A 114 -1.87 -24.14 -29.17
CA ALA A 114 -0.85 -24.19 -30.21
C ALA A 114 -0.28 -22.80 -30.57
N ALA A 115 1.04 -22.75 -30.73
CA ALA A 115 1.78 -21.59 -31.21
C ALA A 115 1.16 -21.03 -32.50
N PRO A 116 0.93 -19.71 -32.62
CA PRO A 116 0.79 -19.12 -33.94
C PRO A 116 2.17 -19.16 -34.61
N ALA A 117 2.21 -19.73 -35.81
CA ALA A 117 3.36 -19.75 -36.68
C ALA A 117 3.97 -18.34 -36.86
N PRO A 118 5.30 -18.22 -37.04
CA PRO A 118 5.97 -16.94 -37.10
C PRO A 118 5.53 -16.17 -38.35
N ALA A 119 4.93 -14.99 -38.14
CA ALA A 119 4.81 -14.02 -39.22
C ALA A 119 6.22 -13.53 -39.59
N ALA A 120 6.49 -13.62 -40.89
CA ALA A 120 7.76 -13.45 -41.54
C ALA A 120 8.57 -12.21 -41.12
N ALA A 121 9.87 -12.41 -41.09
CA ALA A 121 10.90 -11.39 -40.99
C ALA A 121 10.66 -10.21 -41.96
N ALA A 122 10.72 -8.99 -41.43
CA ALA A 122 11.11 -7.81 -42.18
C ALA A 122 12.48 -7.35 -41.66
N LYS A 123 13.51 -7.45 -42.51
CA LYS A 123 14.86 -6.92 -42.29
C LYS A 123 14.91 -5.41 -42.61
N PRO A 124 15.98 -4.70 -42.19
CA PRO A 124 15.93 -3.28 -41.83
C PRO A 124 16.12 -2.34 -43.02
N ALA A 125 15.60 -1.11 -42.87
CA ALA A 125 15.98 0.04 -43.69
C ALA A 125 16.44 1.19 -42.78
N GLU A 126 17.65 1.67 -43.03
CA GLU A 126 18.26 2.89 -42.48
C GLU A 126 18.78 3.70 -43.69
N PRO A 127 19.11 5.00 -43.59
CA PRO A 127 18.33 6.15 -43.17
C PRO A 127 18.03 7.09 -44.36
N ALA A 128 17.07 8.01 -44.22
CA ALA A 128 16.95 9.16 -45.12
C ALA A 128 16.62 10.44 -44.36
N ALA A 129 17.35 11.50 -44.74
CA ALA A 129 17.54 12.75 -44.04
C ALA A 129 16.32 13.67 -43.97
N ALA A 130 16.25 14.36 -42.82
CA ALA A 130 15.93 15.77 -42.60
C ALA A 130 14.91 16.50 -43.51
N LYS A 131 13.91 17.10 -42.85
CA LYS A 131 13.59 18.52 -43.04
C LYS A 131 13.02 19.13 -41.76
N ALA A 132 13.46 20.36 -41.50
CA ALA A 132 13.28 21.14 -40.28
C ALA A 132 11.91 21.83 -40.16
N ALA A 133 11.50 21.98 -38.89
CA ALA A 133 10.73 23.01 -38.16
C ALA A 133 9.97 24.12 -38.95
N PRO A 134 8.94 24.74 -38.33
CA PRO A 134 9.25 25.75 -37.31
C PRO A 134 8.46 25.62 -36.00
N ALA A 135 9.04 26.30 -35.02
CA ALA A 135 8.66 26.35 -33.62
C ALA A 135 7.59 27.42 -33.32
N ALA A 136 7.12 27.33 -32.07
CA ALA A 136 6.63 28.40 -31.18
C ALA A 136 5.10 28.68 -31.17
N PRO A 137 4.55 29.26 -30.07
CA PRO A 137 5.22 29.73 -28.85
C PRO A 137 4.66 29.15 -27.54
N ALA A 138 5.51 29.26 -26.51
CA ALA A 138 5.13 29.21 -25.11
C ALA A 138 4.07 30.28 -24.76
N PRO A 139 3.17 30.04 -23.80
CA PRO A 139 2.56 31.11 -23.04
C PRO A 139 3.35 31.39 -21.76
N ALA A 140 3.53 32.69 -21.56
CA ALA A 140 4.27 33.33 -20.51
C ALA A 140 3.66 33.12 -19.11
N ALA A 141 4.55 33.28 -18.12
CA ALA A 141 4.25 33.42 -16.72
C ALA A 141 3.27 34.57 -16.42
N ALA A 142 2.35 34.32 -15.48
CA ALA A 142 1.59 35.31 -14.73
C ALA A 142 1.24 34.71 -13.34
N PRO A 143 1.00 35.52 -12.30
CA PRO A 143 1.79 35.48 -11.09
C PRO A 143 1.21 34.65 -9.93
N ALA A 144 2.10 34.40 -8.97
CA ALA A 144 1.92 33.72 -7.69
C ALA A 144 0.54 33.93 -7.03
N ALA A 145 -0.26 32.87 -7.01
CA ALA A 145 -1.29 32.68 -6.01
C ALA A 145 -0.66 32.06 -4.76
N LYS A 146 -0.74 32.76 -3.62
CA LYS A 146 -0.37 32.24 -2.31
C LYS A 146 -1.13 30.93 -2.04
N PRO A 147 -0.47 29.81 -1.68
CA PRO A 147 -1.18 28.69 -1.10
C PRO A 147 -1.62 29.06 0.33
N ALA A 148 -2.94 29.02 0.54
CA ALA A 148 -3.57 28.91 1.84
C ALA A 148 -3.10 27.60 2.52
N PRO A 149 -3.13 27.52 3.87
CA PRO A 149 -2.27 26.63 4.64
C PRO A 149 -2.53 25.15 4.38
N ALA A 150 -1.43 24.40 4.32
CA ALA A 150 -1.37 22.95 4.24
C ALA A 150 -2.34 22.31 5.23
N ALA A 151 -3.33 21.59 4.70
CA ALA A 151 -3.99 20.54 5.45
C ALA A 151 -2.95 19.44 5.68
N ALA A 152 -2.58 19.26 6.95
CA ALA A 152 -1.63 18.27 7.39
C ALA A 152 -2.01 16.88 6.84
N PRO A 153 -1.03 16.07 6.38
CA PRO A 153 -1.30 14.70 6.00
C PRO A 153 -1.74 13.93 7.25
N GLN A 154 -2.92 13.34 7.19
CA GLN A 154 -3.37 12.38 8.18
C GLN A 154 -2.47 11.16 8.05
N SER A 155 -1.45 11.10 8.90
CA SER A 155 -0.64 9.92 9.09
C SER A 155 -1.57 8.74 9.41
N ALA A 156 -1.55 7.72 8.55
CA ALA A 156 -1.98 6.38 8.92
C ALA A 156 -1.25 6.04 10.23
N ALA A 157 -1.99 6.05 11.33
CA ALA A 157 -1.44 5.80 12.64
C ALA A 157 -0.98 4.34 12.67
N ALA A 158 0.33 4.17 12.78
CA ALA A 158 0.98 2.88 12.94
C ALA A 158 0.22 1.99 13.93
N GLU A 159 -0.31 0.88 13.43
CA GLU A 159 -0.85 -0.22 14.22
C GLU A 159 0.31 -0.95 14.92
N THR A 160 0.93 -0.29 15.88
CA THR A 160 1.90 -0.92 16.77
C THR A 160 1.15 -1.72 17.82
N GLY A 161 0.71 -2.93 17.45
CA GLY A 161 0.10 -3.91 18.35
C GLY A 161 0.26 -5.33 17.79
N PRO A 162 0.22 -6.38 18.63
CA PRO A 162 0.22 -7.75 18.13
C PRO A 162 -1.08 -8.00 17.33
N ALA A 163 -0.92 -8.41 16.07
CA ALA A 163 -2.04 -8.84 15.23
C ALA A 163 -2.58 -10.17 15.77
N ILE A 164 -3.82 -10.15 16.26
CA ILE A 164 -4.52 -11.35 16.71
C ILE A 164 -5.20 -11.98 15.49
N PRO A 165 -5.07 -13.31 15.27
CA PRO A 165 -5.71 -13.98 14.15
C PRO A 165 -7.23 -13.98 14.30
N GLU A 166 -7.93 -14.15 13.19
CA GLU A 166 -9.38 -14.31 13.21
C GLU A 166 -9.78 -15.56 14.01
N ILE A 167 -10.95 -15.50 14.67
CA ILE A 167 -11.49 -16.61 15.48
C ILE A 167 -11.48 -17.94 14.70
N ALA A 168 -11.78 -17.91 13.41
CA ALA A 168 -11.85 -19.09 12.55
C ALA A 168 -10.49 -19.76 12.32
N GLU A 169 -9.41 -18.99 12.36
CA GLU A 169 -8.04 -19.45 12.10
C GLU A 169 -7.34 -19.94 13.37
N TRP A 170 -7.94 -19.69 14.53
CA TRP A 170 -7.35 -20.07 15.80
C TRP A 170 -7.06 -21.58 15.88
N GLU A 171 -5.84 -21.92 16.27
CA GLU A 171 -5.44 -23.32 16.46
C GLU A 171 -5.94 -23.86 17.80
N VAL A 172 -6.83 -24.86 17.74
CA VAL A 172 -7.34 -25.57 18.91
C VAL A 172 -6.43 -26.77 19.20
N PRO A 173 -5.72 -26.80 20.34
CA PRO A 173 -4.94 -27.97 20.72
C PRO A 173 -5.86 -29.10 21.19
N ILE A 174 -5.67 -30.29 20.63
CA ILE A 174 -6.38 -31.52 20.98
C ILE A 174 -5.36 -32.53 21.48
N GLU A 175 -5.59 -33.07 22.68
CA GLU A 175 -4.81 -34.19 23.22
C GLU A 175 -5.54 -35.51 22.92
N CYS A 176 -4.83 -36.45 22.29
CA CYS A 176 -5.38 -37.78 22.04
C CYS A 176 -5.43 -38.61 23.32
N PHE A 177 -6.61 -39.10 23.70
CA PHE A 177 -6.77 -39.95 24.88
C PHE A 177 -6.01 -41.29 24.83
N HIS A 178 -5.74 -41.81 23.63
CA HIS A 178 -5.12 -43.13 23.48
C HIS A 178 -3.58 -43.10 23.52
N CYS A 179 -2.96 -42.10 22.88
CA CYS A 179 -1.51 -42.00 22.76
C CYS A 179 -0.92 -40.76 23.46
N HIS A 180 -1.76 -39.89 24.04
CA HIS A 180 -1.37 -38.61 24.65
C HIS A 180 -0.63 -37.64 23.70
N GLY A 181 -0.62 -37.93 22.40
CA GLY A 181 -0.09 -37.02 21.39
C GLY A 181 -0.99 -35.79 21.25
N THR A 182 -0.38 -34.61 21.27
CA THR A 182 -1.05 -33.33 21.04
C THR A 182 -0.95 -32.94 19.57
N TYR A 183 -2.06 -32.50 18.99
CA TYR A 183 -2.11 -31.96 17.64
C TYR A 183 -3.07 -30.77 17.60
N ALA A 184 -2.86 -29.86 16.66
CA ALA A 184 -3.68 -28.67 16.51
C ALA A 184 -4.62 -28.80 15.32
N VAL A 185 -5.81 -28.20 15.45
CA VAL A 185 -6.77 -28.07 14.36
C VAL A 185 -7.33 -26.65 14.36
N ALA A 186 -7.40 -26.01 13.20
CA ALA A 186 -8.02 -24.70 13.07
C ALA A 186 -9.51 -24.73 13.49
N PHE A 187 -9.95 -23.71 14.23
CA PHE A 187 -11.30 -23.65 14.80
C PHE A 187 -12.41 -23.72 13.74
N LYS A 188 -12.16 -23.22 12.52
CA LYS A 188 -13.08 -23.35 11.37
C LYS A 188 -13.51 -24.80 11.09
N HIS A 189 -12.63 -25.77 11.33
CA HIS A 189 -12.90 -27.20 11.13
C HIS A 189 -13.48 -27.86 12.38
N PHE A 190 -13.38 -27.22 13.54
CA PHE A 190 -13.86 -27.75 14.82
C PHE A 190 -15.38 -27.55 14.95
N ARG A 191 -16.18 -28.35 14.23
CA ARG A 191 -17.65 -28.27 14.22
C ARG A 191 -18.29 -29.49 14.89
N ASN A 192 -19.49 -29.31 15.44
CA ASN A 192 -20.25 -30.38 16.08
C ASN A 192 -20.44 -31.58 15.15
N GLY A 193 -20.12 -32.77 15.64
CA GLY A 193 -20.25 -34.01 14.88
C GLY A 193 -19.10 -34.29 13.91
N VAL A 194 -18.13 -33.39 13.75
CA VAL A 194 -16.91 -33.67 12.98
C VAL A 194 -16.07 -34.71 13.72
N VAL A 195 -15.58 -35.69 12.96
CA VAL A 195 -14.72 -36.77 13.47
C VAL A 195 -13.29 -36.50 13.04
N PHE A 196 -12.41 -36.27 14.00
CA PHE A 196 -10.97 -36.18 13.78
C PHE A 196 -10.31 -37.53 14.00
N ARG A 197 -9.24 -37.79 13.25
CA ARG A 197 -8.36 -38.92 13.50
C ARG A 197 -7.03 -38.42 14.01
N CYS A 198 -6.55 -39.03 15.08
CA CYS A 198 -5.24 -38.72 15.63
C CYS A 198 -4.14 -39.06 14.61
N PRO A 199 -3.22 -38.14 14.30
CA PRO A 199 -2.13 -38.41 13.35
C PRO A 199 -1.13 -39.46 13.86
N PHE A 200 -1.06 -39.70 15.17
CA PHE A 200 -0.07 -40.60 15.78
C PHE A 200 -0.56 -42.05 15.88
N CYS A 201 -1.83 -42.27 16.25
CA CYS A 201 -2.38 -43.61 16.49
C CYS A 201 -3.66 -43.92 15.70
N ASN A 202 -4.13 -42.98 14.86
CA ASN A 202 -5.34 -43.10 14.06
C ASN A 202 -6.65 -43.28 14.85
N GLY A 203 -6.62 -43.07 16.18
CA GLY A 203 -7.81 -43.07 17.03
C GLY A 203 -8.78 -41.94 16.65
N SER A 204 -10.09 -42.21 16.69
CA SER A 204 -11.13 -41.23 16.35
C SER A 204 -11.58 -40.42 17.56
N CYS A 205 -11.78 -39.11 17.38
CA CYS A 205 -12.39 -38.20 18.35
C CYS A 205 -13.55 -37.48 17.68
N VAL A 206 -14.70 -37.37 18.36
CA VAL A 206 -15.88 -36.65 17.85
C VAL A 206 -16.05 -35.36 18.63
N VAL A 207 -16.23 -34.25 17.91
CA VAL A 207 -16.51 -32.96 18.54
C VAL A 207 -17.93 -32.93 19.07
N SER A 208 -18.08 -32.79 20.40
CA SER A 208 -19.37 -32.61 21.06
C SER A 208 -19.83 -31.15 21.02
N SER A 209 -21.14 -30.94 21.09
CA SER A 209 -21.74 -29.60 21.16
C SER A 209 -21.27 -28.79 22.37
N SER A 210 -21.08 -29.45 23.52
CA SER A 210 -20.56 -28.79 24.72
C SER A 210 -19.12 -28.31 24.54
N MET A 211 -18.27 -29.09 23.87
CA MET A 211 -16.88 -28.75 23.62
C MET A 211 -16.74 -27.60 22.62
N HIS A 212 -17.46 -27.67 21.50
CA HIS A 212 -17.49 -26.59 20.51
C HIS A 212 -18.01 -25.28 21.11
N ASN A 213 -19.16 -25.31 21.78
CA ASN A 213 -19.77 -24.10 22.34
C ASN A 213 -18.86 -23.46 23.39
N ARG A 214 -18.20 -24.27 24.23
CA ARG A 214 -17.25 -23.77 25.21
C ARG A 214 -16.07 -23.04 24.55
N LEU A 215 -15.47 -23.63 23.52
CA LEU A 215 -14.36 -23.00 22.79
C LEU A 215 -14.82 -21.75 22.04
N HIS A 216 -16.00 -21.79 21.41
CA HIS A 216 -16.60 -20.64 20.74
C HIS A 216 -16.76 -19.45 21.70
N HIS A 217 -17.34 -19.68 22.89
CA HIS A 217 -17.51 -18.64 23.88
C HIS A 217 -16.17 -18.08 24.36
N LEU A 218 -15.20 -18.94 24.69
CA LEU A 218 -13.87 -18.48 25.12
C LEU A 218 -13.19 -17.59 24.07
N LEU A 219 -13.20 -18.00 22.79
CA LEU A 219 -12.60 -17.21 21.71
C LEU A 219 -13.38 -15.92 21.46
N SER A 220 -14.70 -15.97 21.47
CA SER A 220 -15.56 -14.80 21.25
C SER A 220 -15.41 -13.75 22.36
N ASP A 221 -15.39 -14.19 23.63
CA ASP A 221 -15.25 -13.31 24.78
C ASP A 221 -13.86 -12.63 24.76
N PHE A 222 -12.80 -13.43 24.55
CA PHE A 222 -11.44 -12.91 24.39
C PHE A 222 -11.35 -11.86 23.27
N HIS A 223 -11.92 -12.13 22.10
CA HIS A 223 -11.87 -11.21 20.95
C HIS A 223 -12.72 -9.95 21.16
N THR A 224 -13.75 -10.03 22.00
CA THR A 224 -14.60 -8.88 22.36
C THR A 224 -13.89 -7.99 23.35
N ASP A 225 -13.32 -8.58 24.41
CA ASP A 225 -12.54 -7.85 25.41
C ASP A 225 -11.31 -7.21 24.79
N TRP A 226 -10.57 -7.95 23.96
CA TRP A 226 -9.39 -7.41 23.25
C TRP A 226 -9.73 -6.19 22.38
N ARG A 227 -10.81 -6.28 21.59
CA ARG A 227 -11.25 -5.16 20.74
C ARG A 227 -11.62 -3.94 21.56
N ARG A 228 -12.36 -4.13 22.66
CA ARG A 228 -12.74 -3.05 23.57
C ARG A 228 -11.51 -2.37 24.18
N ASP A 229 -10.56 -3.16 24.65
CA ASP A 229 -9.34 -2.64 25.30
C ASP A 229 -8.45 -1.89 24.28
N PHE A 230 -8.34 -2.41 23.05
CA PHE A 230 -7.62 -1.73 21.98
C PHE A 230 -8.27 -0.40 21.58
N GLU A 231 -9.60 -0.35 21.45
CA GLU A 231 -10.33 0.88 21.14
C GLU A 231 -10.22 1.92 22.27
N ALA A 232 -10.28 1.47 23.53
CA ALA A 232 -10.05 2.31 24.70
C ALA A 232 -8.62 2.89 24.70
N PHE A 233 -7.61 2.09 24.35
CA PHE A 233 -6.24 2.56 24.23
C PHE A 233 -6.08 3.61 23.11
N GLN A 234 -6.63 3.34 21.92
CA GLN A 234 -6.54 4.26 20.78
C GLN A 234 -7.27 5.58 21.03
N SER A 235 -8.45 5.53 21.64
CA SER A 235 -9.21 6.74 22.01
C SER A 235 -8.46 7.57 23.04
N LYS A 236 -7.88 6.96 24.07
CA LYS A 236 -7.03 7.65 25.06
C LYS A 236 -5.82 8.31 24.39
N ARG A 237 -5.09 7.58 23.55
CA ARG A 237 -3.92 8.11 22.83
C ARG A 237 -4.28 9.30 21.94
N ARG A 238 -5.44 9.24 21.26
CA ARG A 238 -5.97 10.35 20.45
C ARG A 238 -6.28 11.58 21.32
N GLN A 239 -6.92 11.39 22.47
CA GLN A 239 -7.21 12.48 23.40
C GLN A 239 -5.93 13.11 23.96
N GLU A 240 -4.95 12.30 24.33
CA GLU A 240 -3.65 12.79 24.83
C GLU A 240 -2.90 13.60 23.77
N LEU A 241 -2.94 13.16 22.51
CA LEU A 241 -2.32 13.88 21.39
C LEU A 241 -3.00 15.24 21.15
N LEU A 242 -4.33 15.27 21.08
CA LEU A 242 -5.09 16.51 20.93
C LEU A 242 -4.80 17.50 22.08
N ALA A 243 -4.76 16.99 23.32
CA ALA A 243 -4.43 17.80 24.47
C ALA A 243 -2.98 18.32 24.43
N PHE A 244 -2.04 17.55 23.89
CA PHE A 244 -0.66 17.98 23.68
C PHE A 244 -0.56 19.08 22.63
N GLU A 245 -1.19 18.89 21.47
CA GLU A 245 -1.21 19.88 20.38
C GLU A 245 -1.84 21.20 20.83
N GLU A 246 -2.93 21.14 21.59
CA GLU A 246 -3.57 22.33 22.13
C GLU A 246 -2.65 23.09 23.10
N ARG A 247 -1.90 22.38 23.96
CA ARG A 247 -0.89 23.01 24.83
C ARG A 247 0.21 23.70 24.03
N GLN A 248 0.71 23.06 22.97
CA GLN A 248 1.74 23.66 22.10
C GLN A 248 1.23 24.89 21.38
N ARG A 249 -0.01 24.85 20.87
CA ARG A 249 -0.65 26.01 20.21
C ARG A 249 -0.75 27.20 21.16
N ARG A 250 -1.24 26.99 22.39
CA ARG A 250 -1.35 28.06 23.41
C ARG A 250 0.02 28.62 23.78
N ALA A 251 1.04 27.76 23.94
CA ALA A 251 2.41 28.20 24.22
C ALA A 251 2.97 29.06 23.08
N LEU A 252 2.70 28.69 21.82
CA LEU A 252 3.11 29.47 20.64
C LEU A 252 2.39 30.82 20.56
N GLU A 253 1.09 30.86 20.86
CA GLU A 253 0.31 32.10 20.94
C GLU A 253 0.89 33.06 21.98
N GLN A 254 1.16 32.57 23.19
CA GLN A 254 1.79 33.36 24.26
C GLN A 254 3.16 33.88 23.87
N PHE A 255 3.99 33.05 23.24
CA PHE A 255 5.30 33.46 22.76
C PHE A 255 5.21 34.55 21.69
N ASN A 256 4.27 34.44 20.75
CA ASN A 256 4.02 35.46 19.73
C ASN A 256 3.55 36.80 20.35
N GLU A 257 2.72 36.76 21.40
CA GLU A 257 2.34 37.96 22.15
C GLU A 257 3.54 38.61 22.84
N GLN A 258 4.43 37.83 23.44
CA GLN A 258 5.67 38.32 24.04
C GLN A 258 6.58 38.99 22.99
N LEU A 259 6.76 38.36 21.83
CA LEU A 259 7.53 38.94 20.72
C LEU A 259 6.93 40.27 20.25
N LYS A 260 5.59 40.34 20.14
CA LYS A 260 4.90 41.57 19.76
C LYS A 260 5.10 42.68 20.80
N ALA A 261 4.97 42.36 22.09
CA ALA A 261 5.22 43.33 23.17
C ALA A 261 6.65 43.87 23.12
N ALA A 262 7.65 42.98 23.01
CA ALA A 262 9.05 43.37 22.90
C ALA A 262 9.32 44.24 21.65
N SER A 263 8.66 43.95 20.52
CA SER A 263 8.82 44.74 19.29
C SER A 263 8.33 46.20 19.43
N LEU A 264 7.35 46.45 20.30
CA LEU A 264 6.80 47.79 20.53
C LEU A 264 7.72 48.66 21.41
N GLU A 265 8.61 48.04 22.19
CA GLU A 265 9.61 48.76 22.99
C GLU A 265 10.77 49.28 22.13
N LEU A 266 10.98 48.70 20.95
CA LEU A 266 11.99 49.16 20.01
C LEU A 266 11.55 50.48 19.38
N LYS A 267 12.32 51.55 19.61
CA LYS A 267 12.13 52.82 18.91
C LYS A 267 12.47 52.62 17.43
N PRO A 268 11.54 52.82 16.49
CA PRO A 268 11.84 52.66 15.09
C PRO A 268 12.91 53.68 14.66
N PRO A 269 13.83 53.30 13.77
CA PRO A 269 14.80 54.24 13.21
C PRO A 269 14.05 55.40 12.54
N GLY A 270 14.38 56.64 12.93
CA GLY A 270 13.71 57.85 12.44
C GLY A 270 12.62 58.43 13.35
N ALA A 271 12.34 57.84 14.53
CA ALA A 271 11.41 58.42 15.49
C ALA A 271 11.79 59.87 15.84
N PRO A 272 10.87 60.85 15.75
CA PRO A 272 11.20 62.26 15.96
C PRO A 272 11.73 62.47 17.38
N ARG A 273 12.98 62.93 17.49
CA ARG A 273 13.54 63.38 18.76
C ARG A 273 12.79 64.65 19.16
N LYS A 274 12.08 64.62 20.30
CA LYS A 274 11.56 65.84 20.92
C LYS A 274 12.76 66.78 21.12
N ARG A 275 12.79 67.91 20.40
CA ARG A 275 13.76 68.98 20.69
C ARG A 275 13.49 69.43 22.12
N ALA A 276 14.45 69.20 23.01
CA ALA A 276 14.40 69.77 24.34
C ALA A 276 14.36 71.30 24.16
N TRP A 277 13.29 71.92 24.65
CA TRP A 277 13.15 73.37 24.65
C TRP A 277 14.08 73.90 25.72
N ILE A 278 15.28 74.29 25.30
CA ILE A 278 16.26 75.02 26.10
C ILE A 278 15.86 76.49 25.91
N PHE A 279 15.29 77.11 26.95
CA PHE A 279 14.97 78.54 27.18
C PHE A 279 13.51 78.81 27.51
N GLY A 280 13.21 79.21 28.75
CA GLY A 280 12.03 79.99 29.13
C GLY A 280 11.23 79.40 30.28
#